data_AF-A0A437PYT6-F1
#
_entry.id   AF-A0A437PYT6-F1
#
_cell.length_a   1.000
_cell.length_b   1.000
_cell.length_c   1.000
_cell.angle_alpha   90.00
_cell.angle_beta   90.00
_cell.angle_gamma   90.00
#
_symmetry.space_group_name_H-M   'P 1'
#
loop_
_entity.id
_entity.type
_entity.pdbx_description
1 polymer ?
#
loop_
_entity_poly.entity_id
_entity_poly.type
_entity_poly.pdbx_seq_one_letter_code
_entity_poly.pdbx_strand_id
1 'polypeptide(L)'
;MAGFNVNAARAQRLEALGRAWTFQLDDDTFELPTEFGRSMARKLRALDDNDVDGLLQLLLGDAQFARFERHDVTMQDIAAILEAYGTETGLGLGED
;
A
#
# COMPACT_ATOMS: atom_id res chain seq x y z
N MET A 1 3.51 13.43 -33.17
CA MET A 1 3.72 13.28 -31.72
C MET A 1 3.44 11.82 -31.38
N ALA A 2 4.44 11.07 -30.94
CA ALA A 2 4.23 9.70 -30.52
C ALA A 2 3.31 9.72 -29.29
N GLY A 3 2.18 9.02 -29.36
CA GLY A 3 1.23 8.96 -28.24
C GLY A 3 1.91 8.39 -27.00
N PHE A 4 1.58 8.94 -25.83
CA PHE A 4 2.11 8.44 -24.57
C PHE A 4 1.59 7.00 -24.32
N ASN A 5 2.49 6.01 -24.34
CA ASN A 5 2.13 4.62 -24.07
C ASN A 5 2.17 4.35 -22.57
N VAL A 6 1.00 4.34 -21.94
CA VAL A 6 0.81 4.08 -20.51
C VAL A 6 1.39 2.71 -20.10
N ASN A 7 1.39 1.71 -21.00
CA ASN A 7 1.95 0.39 -20.69
C ASN A 7 3.47 0.42 -20.57
N ALA A 8 4.16 1.17 -21.44
CA ALA A 8 5.61 1.34 -21.37
C ALA A 8 6.01 2.13 -20.11
N ALA A 9 5.25 3.19 -19.80
CA ALA A 9 5.45 3.97 -18.58
C ALA A 9 5.21 3.13 -17.30
N ARG A 10 4.21 2.23 -17.30
CA ARG A 10 3.97 1.29 -16.20
C ARG A 10 5.10 0.29 -16.05
N ALA A 11 5.53 -0.34 -17.15
CA ALA A 11 6.61 -1.32 -17.13
C ALA A 11 7.90 -0.72 -16.55
N GLN A 12 8.32 0.45 -17.04
CA GLN A 12 9.51 1.13 -16.53
C GLN A 12 9.40 1.48 -15.03
N ARG A 13 8.20 1.79 -14.54
CA ARG A 13 7.97 2.09 -13.12
C ARG A 13 8.02 0.83 -12.25
N LEU A 14 7.44 -0.26 -12.72
CA LEU A 14 7.47 -1.57 -12.06
C LEU A 14 8.89 -2.17 -12.02
N GLU A 15 9.72 -1.90 -13.04
CA GLU A 15 11.13 -2.29 -13.04
C GLU A 15 11.97 -1.49 -12.02
N ALA A 16 11.57 -0.25 -11.73
CA ALA A 16 12.29 0.62 -10.80
C ALA A 16 11.89 0.44 -9.33
N LEU A 17 10.59 0.34 -9.04
CA LEU A 17 10.04 0.24 -7.68
C LEU A 17 9.69 -1.19 -7.27
N GLY A 18 9.71 -2.15 -8.20
CA GLY A 18 9.11 -3.45 -7.99
C GLY A 18 7.59 -3.41 -8.08
N ARG A 19 6.98 -4.60 -8.16
CA ARG A 19 5.53 -4.76 -8.30
C ARG A 19 4.76 -4.60 -6.98
N ALA A 20 5.47 -4.74 -5.87
CA ALA A 20 4.98 -4.56 -4.53
C ALA A 20 6.12 -4.06 -3.63
N TRP A 21 5.76 -3.24 -2.64
CA TRP A 21 6.65 -2.84 -1.56
C TRP A 21 6.49 -3.84 -0.43
N THR A 22 7.60 -4.39 0.03
CA THR A 22 7.59 -5.50 0.98
C THR A 22 8.12 -5.04 2.33
N PHE A 23 7.44 -5.41 3.41
CA PHE A 23 7.93 -5.21 4.77
C PHE A 23 7.87 -6.50 5.56
N GLN A 24 8.71 -6.59 6.57
CA GLN A 24 8.74 -7.71 7.49
C GLN A 24 8.18 -7.28 8.84
N LEU A 25 7.30 -8.09 9.40
CA LEU A 25 6.76 -7.92 10.74
C LEU A 25 6.92 -9.27 11.46
N ASP A 26 7.77 -9.28 12.49
CA ASP A 26 8.18 -10.51 13.18
C ASP A 26 8.78 -11.54 12.18
N ASP A 27 8.26 -12.77 12.11
CA ASP A 27 8.69 -13.81 11.16
C ASP A 27 7.92 -13.80 9.81
N ASP A 28 7.00 -12.85 9.61
CA ASP A 28 6.11 -12.84 8.44
C ASP A 28 6.42 -11.66 7.50
N THR A 29 6.29 -11.90 6.19
CA THR A 29 6.57 -10.92 5.14
C THR A 29 5.27 -10.53 4.45
N PHE A 30 5.05 -9.22 4.37
CA PHE A 30 3.84 -8.63 3.81
C PHE A 30 4.17 -7.78 2.59
N GLU A 31 3.24 -7.74 1.64
CA GLU A 31 3.38 -7.04 0.38
C GLU A 31 2.27 -6.00 0.22
N LEU A 32 2.65 -4.73 0.01
CA LEU A 32 1.76 -3.61 -0.30
C LEU A 32 1.88 -3.21 -1.78
N PRO A 33 0.78 -2.83 -2.44
CA PRO A 33 0.81 -2.50 -3.87
C PRO A 33 1.47 -1.14 -4.12
N THR A 34 2.54 -1.08 -4.93
CA THR A 34 3.20 0.20 -5.30
C THR A 34 2.43 1.04 -6.32
N GLU A 35 1.26 0.57 -6.77
CA GLU A 35 0.36 1.29 -7.66
C GLU A 35 -1.11 1.08 -7.27
N PHE A 36 -1.87 2.17 -7.16
CA PHE A 36 -3.31 2.09 -6.96
C PHE A 36 -4.07 2.13 -8.28
N GLY A 37 -4.87 1.10 -8.52
CA GLY A 37 -5.93 1.16 -9.53
C GLY A 37 -7.01 2.18 -9.13
N ARG A 38 -7.73 2.73 -10.12
CA ARG A 38 -8.81 3.71 -9.90
C ARG A 38 -9.86 3.22 -8.89
N SER A 39 -10.17 1.93 -8.91
CA SER A 39 -11.12 1.32 -7.97
C SER A 39 -10.59 1.28 -6.53
N MET A 40 -9.28 1.08 -6.34
CA MET A 40 -8.63 1.08 -5.03
C MET A 40 -8.63 2.50 -4.45
N ALA A 41 -8.20 3.48 -5.24
CA ALA A 41 -8.21 4.89 -4.84
C ALA A 41 -9.61 5.38 -4.43
N ARG A 42 -10.66 4.90 -5.11
CA ARG A 42 -12.04 5.21 -4.73
C ARG A 42 -12.44 4.60 -3.38
N LYS A 43 -11.99 3.38 -3.08
CA LYS A 43 -12.25 2.71 -1.80
C LYS A 43 -11.46 3.37 -0.67
N LEU A 44 -10.19 3.71 -0.90
CA LEU A 44 -9.37 4.48 0.04
C LEU A 44 -10.05 5.80 0.42
N ARG A 45 -10.56 6.54 -0.57
CA ARG A 45 -11.32 7.78 -0.32
C ARG A 45 -12.64 7.58 0.44
N ALA A 46 -13.19 6.37 0.41
CA ALA A 46 -14.43 6.05 1.10
C ALA A 46 -14.21 5.56 2.54
N LEU A 47 -12.95 5.31 2.93
CA LEU A 47 -12.59 5.01 4.31
C LEU A 47 -12.63 6.29 5.14
N ASP A 48 -13.03 6.14 6.40
CA ASP A 48 -12.91 7.18 7.40
C ASP A 48 -11.44 7.29 7.85
N ASP A 49 -11.03 8.47 8.31
CA ASP A 49 -9.68 8.72 8.85
C ASP A 49 -9.34 7.78 10.02
N ASN A 50 -10.35 7.33 10.76
CA ASN A 50 -10.19 6.42 11.88
C ASN A 50 -10.22 4.93 11.46
N ASP A 51 -10.54 4.62 10.20
CA ASP A 51 -10.69 3.24 9.70
C ASP A 51 -9.37 2.67 9.18
N VAL A 52 -8.38 2.62 10.08
CA VAL A 52 -7.02 2.09 9.82
C VAL A 52 -7.08 0.62 9.44
N ASP A 53 -7.99 -0.12 10.05
CA ASP A 53 -8.17 -1.55 9.85
C ASP A 53 -8.67 -1.84 8.42
N GLY A 54 -9.70 -1.11 7.96
CA GLY A 54 -10.19 -1.22 6.59
C GLY A 54 -9.17 -0.73 5.56
N LEU A 55 -8.36 0.26 5.89
CA LEU A 55 -7.22 0.68 5.07
C LEU A 55 -6.22 -0.46 4.89
N LEU A 56 -5.75 -1.05 5.98
CA LEU A 56 -4.80 -2.16 5.95
C LEU A 56 -5.38 -3.36 5.20
N GLN A 57 -6.64 -3.72 5.46
CA GLN A 57 -7.32 -4.80 4.76
C GLN A 57 -7.44 -4.53 3.26
N LEU A 58 -7.66 -3.28 2.83
CA LEU A 58 -7.63 -2.94 1.41
C LEU A 58 -6.24 -3.13 0.82
N LEU A 59 -5.19 -2.61 1.48
CA LEU A 59 -3.83 -2.61 0.96
C LEU A 59 -3.22 -4.02 0.92
N LEU A 60 -3.33 -4.77 2.02
CA LEU A 60 -2.82 -6.12 2.18
C LEU A 60 -3.70 -7.17 1.48
N GLY A 61 -5.01 -6.91 1.41
CA GLY A 61 -6.00 -7.90 1.03
C GLY A 61 -6.31 -8.89 2.17
N ASP A 62 -7.46 -9.55 2.06
CA ASP A 62 -8.04 -10.43 3.10
C ASP A 62 -7.06 -11.48 3.66
N ALA A 63 -6.32 -12.16 2.79
CA ALA A 63 -5.43 -13.25 3.20
C ALA A 63 -4.19 -12.78 3.98
N GLN A 64 -3.57 -11.67 3.56
CA GLN A 64 -2.43 -11.11 4.28
C GLN A 64 -2.91 -10.37 5.54
N PHE A 65 -4.05 -9.69 5.47
CA PHE A 65 -4.63 -8.99 6.60
C PHE A 65 -4.94 -9.94 7.76
N ALA A 66 -5.56 -11.09 7.49
CA ALA A 66 -5.82 -12.11 8.52
C ALA A 66 -4.54 -12.68 9.17
N ARG A 67 -3.38 -12.59 8.51
CA ARG A 67 -2.08 -12.93 9.11
C ARG A 67 -1.55 -11.74 9.92
N PHE A 68 -1.65 -10.54 9.37
CA PHE A 68 -1.26 -9.29 10.03
C PHE A 68 -1.97 -9.11 11.38
N GLU A 69 -3.28 -9.35 11.46
CA GLU A 69 -4.07 -9.29 12.69
C GLU A 69 -3.64 -10.28 13.78
N ARG A 70 -2.88 -11.33 13.42
CA ARG A 70 -2.35 -12.29 14.40
C ARG A 70 -1.10 -11.79 15.09
N HIS A 71 -0.42 -10.80 14.52
CA HIS A 71 0.70 -10.16 15.15
C HIS A 71 0.20 -9.14 16.17
N ASP A 72 0.94 -9.00 17.26
CA ASP A 72 0.68 -7.95 18.26
C ASP A 72 1.22 -6.62 17.70
N VAL A 73 0.46 -6.02 16.78
CA VAL A 73 0.83 -4.76 16.10
C VAL A 73 0.19 -3.59 16.80
N THR A 74 0.99 -2.59 17.16
CA THR A 74 0.45 -1.37 17.79
C THR A 74 0.10 -0.32 16.73
N MET A 75 -0.72 0.66 17.13
CA MET A 75 -1.00 1.84 16.29
C MET A 75 0.27 2.57 15.84
N GLN A 76 1.34 2.53 16.65
CA GLN A 76 2.61 3.18 16.32
C GLN A 76 3.38 2.42 15.23
N ASP A 77 3.36 1.08 15.29
CA ASP A 77 3.95 0.23 14.25
C ASP A 77 3.21 0.43 12.93
N ILE A 78 1.88 0.48 12.97
CA ILE A 78 1.06 0.74 11.78
C ILE A 78 1.38 2.11 11.19
N ALA A 79 1.45 3.16 12.02
CA ALA A 79 1.81 4.50 11.56
C ALA A 79 3.20 4.51 10.91
N ALA A 80 4.20 3.84 11.50
CA ALA A 80 5.54 3.73 10.95
C ALA A 80 5.56 3.00 9.60
N ILE A 81 4.78 1.92 9.45
CA ILE A 81 4.66 1.18 8.19
C ILE A 81 4.02 2.07 7.11
N LEU A 82 2.92 2.76 7.43
CA LEU A 82 2.22 3.62 6.47
C LEU A 82 3.06 4.84 6.07
N GLU A 83 3.80 5.43 7.00
CA GLU A 83 4.73 6.54 6.74
C GLU A 83 5.87 6.10 5.83
N ALA A 84 6.53 4.98 6.13
CA ALA A 84 7.60 4.42 5.30
C ALA A 84 7.08 4.08 3.89
N TYR A 85 5.96 3.38 3.82
CA TYR A 85 5.31 3.04 2.55
C TYR A 85 4.95 4.28 1.72
N GLY A 86 4.35 5.30 2.34
CA GLY A 86 3.98 6.56 1.68
C GLY A 86 5.20 7.32 1.17
N THR A 87 6.27 7.37 1.97
CA THR A 87 7.55 8.01 1.63
C THR A 87 8.24 7.33 0.46
N GLU A 88 8.30 6.00 0.46
CA GLU A 88 9.06 5.24 -0.54
C GLU A 88 8.31 5.05 -1.87
N THR A 89 6.99 4.84 -1.81
CA THR A 89 6.17 4.63 -3.01
C THR A 89 5.61 5.93 -3.60
N GLY A 90 5.64 7.02 -2.83
CA GLY A 90 4.97 8.28 -3.17
C GLY A 90 3.45 8.20 -3.12
N LEU A 91 2.89 7.10 -2.58
CA LEU A 91 1.47 6.87 -2.37
C LEU A 91 1.03 7.25 -0.96
N GLY A 92 1.59 8.35 -0.43
CA GLY A 92 1.23 8.89 0.87
C GLY A 92 -0.29 9.01 1.01
N LEU A 93 -0.81 8.42 2.08
CA LEU A 93 -2.23 8.42 2.40
C LEU A 93 -2.61 9.73 3.09
N GLY A 94 -2.43 10.85 2.38
CA GLY A 94 -2.88 12.19 2.76
C GLY A 94 -2.32 12.74 4.08
N GLU A 95 -1.42 13.71 3.99
CA GLU A 95 -1.23 14.68 5.07
C GLU A 95 -1.82 16.02 4.62
N ASP A 96 -2.80 16.55 5.36
CA ASP A 96 -3.05 18.00 5.48
C ASP A 96 -3.20 18.35 6.97
#